data_AF-A0AA96UJ06-F1
#
_entry.id   AF-A0AA96UJ06-F1
#
_cell.length_a   1.000
_cell.length_b   1.000
_cell.length_c   1.000
_cell.angle_alpha   90.00
_cell.angle_beta   90.00
_cell.angle_gamma   90.00
#
_symmetry.space_group_name_H-M   'P 1'
#
loop_
_entity.id
_entity.type
_entity.pdbx_description
1 polymer ?
#
loop_
_entity_poly.entity_id
_entity_poly.type
_entity_poly.pdbx_seq_one_letter_code
_entity_poly.pdbx_strand_id
1 'polypeptide(L)'
;MGLQAAQDRAQAAGFHLLHSHDALGRSRSQIDDRNWKVCSQAPAAGQQPTGTTVDMAAVKLDEQCPATDQGGSTPQAGSVMPDVKGKSVAAVRDMMPKNTSFSVKDAAQSRMVLVESNWQVCSQGPAAGTALNGQPVTLGVVKFGEACP
;
A
#
# COMPACT_ATOMS: atom_id res chain seq x y z
N MET A 1 13.56 -1.63 14.46
CA MET A 1 14.67 -2.34 13.77
C MET A 1 14.59 -2.02 12.28
N GLY A 2 15.72 -1.89 11.58
CA GLY A 2 15.69 -1.76 10.11
C GLY A 2 15.13 -3.02 9.44
N LEU A 3 14.46 -2.89 8.29
CA LEU A 3 13.81 -4.03 7.62
C LEU A 3 14.80 -5.12 7.24
N GLN A 4 15.94 -4.77 6.64
CA GLN A 4 16.99 -5.73 6.33
C GLN A 4 17.48 -6.49 7.58
N ALA A 5 17.79 -5.77 8.66
CA ALA A 5 18.25 -6.41 9.90
C ALA A 5 17.20 -7.35 10.50
N ALA A 6 15.92 -7.06 10.33
CA ALA A 6 14.83 -7.94 10.75
C ALA A 6 14.76 -9.20 9.87
N GLN A 7 14.90 -9.04 8.56
CA GLN A 7 14.94 -10.16 7.61
C GLN A 7 16.15 -11.07 7.84
N ASP A 8 17.35 -10.50 7.98
CA ASP A 8 18.59 -11.23 8.28
C ASP A 8 18.45 -12.05 9.58
N ARG A 9 17.87 -11.43 10.62
CA ARG A 9 17.64 -12.10 11.91
C ARG A 9 16.63 -13.24 11.79
N ALA A 10 15.55 -13.05 11.02
CA ALA A 10 14.55 -14.09 10.78
C ALA A 10 15.16 -15.27 10.00
N GLN A 11 15.95 -14.98 8.96
CA GLN A 11 16.65 -16.00 8.16
C GLN A 11 17.68 -16.77 8.98
N ALA A 12 18.46 -16.08 9.82
CA ALA A 12 19.41 -16.73 10.73
C ALA A 12 18.72 -17.64 11.76
N ALA A 13 17.44 -17.37 12.08
CA ALA A 13 16.61 -18.22 12.92
C ALA A 13 15.86 -19.33 12.15
N GLY A 14 16.07 -19.46 10.84
CA GLY A 14 15.49 -20.49 9.98
C GLY A 14 14.18 -20.11 9.28
N PHE A 15 13.70 -18.87 9.43
CA PHE A 15 12.50 -18.39 8.72
C PHE A 15 12.90 -17.85 7.35
N HIS A 16 12.43 -18.51 6.29
CA HIS A 16 12.72 -18.11 4.91
C HIS A 16 11.49 -17.60 4.15
N LEU A 17 10.28 -17.82 4.68
CA LEU A 17 9.04 -17.29 4.13
C LEU A 17 8.81 -15.88 4.68
N LEU A 18 9.53 -14.91 4.13
CA LEU A 18 9.44 -13.51 4.57
C LEU A 18 8.62 -12.69 3.59
N HIS A 19 7.65 -11.96 4.12
CA HIS A 19 6.92 -10.92 3.40
C HIS A 19 7.15 -9.59 4.09
N SER A 20 7.07 -8.51 3.32
CA SER A 20 7.10 -7.17 3.87
C SER A 20 6.26 -6.24 3.01
N HIS A 21 5.63 -5.28 3.66
CA HIS A 21 4.72 -4.35 3.00
C HIS A 21 4.79 -2.96 3.64
N ASP A 22 4.25 -1.96 2.95
CA ASP A 22 4.19 -0.59 3.41
C ASP A 22 3.06 -0.40 4.42
N ALA A 23 3.41 -0.21 5.70
CA ALA A 23 2.45 -0.07 6.79
C ALA A 23 1.54 1.16 6.65
N LEU A 24 1.94 2.17 5.85
CA LEU A 24 1.11 3.35 5.54
C LEU A 24 0.09 3.08 4.42
N GLY A 25 0.02 1.86 3.89
CA GLY A 25 -0.98 1.47 2.89
C GLY A 25 -0.83 2.18 1.54
N ARG A 26 0.37 2.67 1.21
CA ARG A 26 0.62 3.36 -0.07
C ARG A 26 1.16 2.43 -1.17
N SER A 27 1.19 1.12 -0.92
CA SER A 27 1.72 0.10 -1.84
C SER A 27 3.08 0.46 -2.42
N ARG A 28 3.98 1.01 -1.59
CA ARG A 28 5.34 1.35 -2.01
C ARG A 28 6.21 0.10 -2.04
N SER A 29 6.90 -0.12 -3.16
CA SER A 29 7.89 -1.20 -3.26
C SER A 29 9.11 -0.92 -2.40
N GLN A 30 9.49 -1.89 -1.57
CA GLN A 30 10.61 -1.81 -0.64
C GLN A 30 11.90 -2.31 -1.31
N ILE A 31 12.26 -1.70 -2.45
CA ILE A 31 13.39 -2.13 -3.29
C ILE A 31 14.72 -2.06 -2.53
N ASP A 32 14.90 -1.01 -1.73
CA ASP A 32 16.04 -0.84 -0.83
C ASP A 32 15.55 -0.92 0.62
N ASP A 33 15.50 -2.14 1.14
CA ASP A 33 15.07 -2.49 2.50
C ASP A 33 15.82 -1.74 3.62
N ARG A 34 17.05 -1.28 3.37
CA ARG A 34 17.84 -0.48 4.33
C ARG A 34 17.20 0.87 4.61
N ASN A 35 16.39 1.39 3.68
CA ASN A 35 15.64 2.64 3.83
C ASN A 35 14.28 2.46 4.53
N TRP A 36 14.05 1.31 5.15
CA TRP A 36 12.81 0.98 5.86
C TRP A 36 13.07 0.50 7.28
N LYS A 37 12.10 0.76 8.16
CA LYS A 37 12.05 0.25 9.53
C LYS A 37 10.76 -0.51 9.78
N VAL A 38 10.87 -1.64 10.47
CA VAL A 38 9.72 -2.47 10.85
C VAL A 38 8.96 -1.81 11.98
N CYS A 39 7.65 -1.71 11.83
CA CYS A 39 6.69 -1.20 12.81
C CYS A 39 6.00 -2.33 13.57
N SER A 40 5.61 -3.38 12.86
CA SER A 40 4.97 -4.57 13.42
C SER A 40 5.28 -5.79 12.55
N GLN A 41 5.02 -6.97 13.09
CA GLN A 41 5.13 -8.23 12.36
C GLN A 41 3.98 -9.17 12.69
N ALA A 42 3.63 -10.04 11.75
CA ALA A 42 2.70 -11.14 11.91
C ALA A 42 3.36 -12.45 11.46
N PRO A 43 3.39 -13.51 12.28
CA PRO A 43 2.98 -13.56 13.69
C PRO A 43 3.83 -12.64 14.57
N ALA A 44 3.28 -12.29 15.74
CA ALA A 44 4.03 -11.57 16.77
C ALA A 44 5.29 -12.37 17.17
N ALA A 45 6.32 -11.66 17.60
CA ALA A 45 7.59 -12.26 17.97
C ALA A 45 7.41 -13.35 19.06
N GLY A 46 8.08 -14.48 18.89
CA GLY A 46 7.99 -15.62 19.80
C GLY A 46 8.40 -16.92 19.13
N GLN A 47 8.20 -18.04 19.83
CA GLN A 47 8.40 -19.36 19.25
C GLN A 47 7.33 -19.63 18.19
N GLN A 48 7.77 -19.91 16.97
CA GLN A 48 6.93 -20.26 15.83
C GLN A 48 7.63 -21.36 15.03
N PRO A 49 6.88 -22.24 14.34
CA PRO A 49 7.45 -23.14 13.35
C PRO A 49 8.19 -22.34 12.27
N THR A 50 9.37 -22.79 11.84
CA THR A 50 10.18 -22.10 10.81
C THR A 50 9.52 -22.06 9.43
N GLY A 51 8.53 -22.93 9.20
CA GLY A 51 7.66 -22.90 8.02
C GLY A 51 6.56 -21.84 8.06
N THR A 52 6.47 -21.03 9.12
CA THR A 52 5.50 -19.94 9.22
C THR A 52 5.97 -18.73 8.41
N THR A 53 5.07 -18.16 7.60
CA THR A 53 5.31 -16.88 6.94
C THR A 53 5.39 -15.76 7.96
N VAL A 54 6.46 -14.98 7.90
CA VAL A 54 6.63 -13.76 8.70
C VAL A 54 6.39 -12.56 7.78
N ASP A 55 5.30 -11.84 8.02
CA ASP A 55 4.98 -10.58 7.38
C ASP A 55 5.45 -9.41 8.24
N MET A 56 6.14 -8.44 7.63
CA MET A 56 6.72 -7.28 8.29
C MET A 56 6.11 -6.00 7.72
N ALA A 57 5.29 -5.33 8.53
CA ALA A 57 4.79 -4.01 8.21
C ALA A 57 5.89 -2.98 8.47
N ALA A 58 6.29 -2.24 7.44
CA ALA A 58 7.39 -1.29 7.53
C ALA A 58 7.05 0.08 6.94
N VAL A 59 7.73 1.12 7.44
CA VAL A 59 7.67 2.50 6.94
C VAL A 59 9.07 2.99 6.58
N LYS A 60 9.18 4.10 5.85
CA LYS A 60 10.50 4.70 5.60
C LYS A 60 11.13 5.18 6.90
N LEU A 61 12.45 5.30 6.92
CA LEU A 61 13.20 5.67 8.14
C LEU A 61 12.73 6.97 8.79
N ASP A 62 12.31 7.95 7.99
CA ASP A 62 11.83 9.27 8.38
C ASP A 62 10.32 9.32 8.71
N GLU A 63 9.59 8.24 8.51
CA GLU A 63 8.14 8.18 8.73
C GLU A 63 7.78 7.63 10.11
N GLN A 64 6.61 7.99 10.61
CA GLN A 64 6.12 7.45 11.87
C GLN A 64 5.37 6.14 11.65
N CYS A 65 5.60 5.15 12.52
CA CYS A 65 4.81 3.93 12.52
C CYS A 65 3.34 4.26 12.83
N PRO A 66 2.38 3.81 12.02
CA PRO A 66 0.98 4.04 12.31
C PRO A 66 0.53 3.19 13.50
N ALA A 67 -0.49 3.65 14.22
CA ALA A 67 -1.09 2.88 15.32
C ALA A 67 -1.77 1.59 14.82
N THR A 68 -2.21 1.60 13.56
CA THR A 68 -2.81 0.45 12.89
C THR A 68 -2.17 0.31 11.52
N ASP A 69 -1.74 -0.90 11.19
CA ASP A 69 -1.23 -1.24 9.87
C ASP A 69 -2.32 -1.06 8.81
N GLN A 70 -2.03 -0.21 7.81
CA GLN A 70 -2.93 0.12 6.72
C GLN A 70 -2.62 -0.67 5.43
N GLY A 71 -1.51 -1.42 5.41
CA GLY A 71 -1.03 -2.17 4.25
C GLY A 71 -1.24 -3.68 4.33
N GLY A 72 -1.33 -4.25 5.53
CA GLY A 72 -1.44 -5.70 5.75
C GLY A 72 -2.70 -6.36 5.21
N SER A 73 -3.70 -5.59 4.76
CA SER A 73 -4.89 -6.13 4.07
C SER A 73 -5.46 -5.08 3.13
N THR A 74 -5.06 -5.13 1.86
CA THR A 74 -5.67 -4.32 0.80
C THR A 74 -6.89 -5.05 0.24
N PRO A 75 -8.14 -4.63 0.55
CA PRO A 75 -9.32 -5.37 0.14
C PRO A 75 -9.46 -5.36 -1.38
N GLN A 76 -9.65 -6.54 -1.97
CA GLN A 76 -9.93 -6.64 -3.39
C GLN A 76 -11.36 -6.14 -3.68
N ALA A 77 -11.50 -5.32 -4.70
CA ALA A 77 -12.79 -4.84 -5.18
C ALA A 77 -13.57 -6.03 -5.77
N GLY A 78 -14.79 -6.21 -5.28
CA GLY A 78 -15.76 -7.13 -5.88
C GLY A 78 -16.48 -6.48 -7.05
N SER A 79 -17.79 -6.71 -7.15
CA SER A 79 -18.64 -6.17 -8.22
C SER A 79 -19.01 -4.69 -8.05
N VAL A 80 -18.55 -4.02 -6.99
CA VAL A 80 -18.86 -2.62 -6.70
C VAL A 80 -17.60 -1.81 -6.43
N MET A 81 -17.65 -0.53 -6.76
CA MET A 81 -16.56 0.42 -6.60
C MET A 81 -16.29 0.64 -5.09
N PRO A 82 -15.09 0.34 -4.58
CA PRO A 82 -14.72 0.64 -3.20
C PRO A 82 -14.58 2.15 -2.98
N ASP A 83 -14.69 2.59 -1.72
CA ASP A 83 -14.26 3.93 -1.34
C ASP A 83 -12.73 3.96 -1.27
N VAL A 84 -12.14 4.76 -2.15
CA VAL A 84 -10.71 4.88 -2.34
C VAL A 84 -10.19 6.27 -2.03
N LYS A 85 -11.04 7.17 -1.52
CA LYS A 85 -10.60 8.50 -1.11
C LYS A 85 -9.51 8.39 -0.04
N GLY A 86 -8.46 9.18 -0.22
CA GLY A 86 -7.30 9.19 0.66
C GLY A 86 -6.30 8.05 0.46
N LYS A 87 -6.62 7.03 -0.34
CA LYS A 87 -5.67 5.98 -0.69
C LYS A 87 -4.69 6.45 -1.76
N SER A 88 -3.55 5.77 -1.84
CA SER A 88 -2.60 6.01 -2.94
C SER A 88 -3.10 5.39 -4.24
N VAL A 89 -2.73 5.96 -5.39
CA VAL A 89 -3.10 5.39 -6.71
C VAL A 89 -2.61 3.94 -6.85
N ALA A 90 -1.39 3.65 -6.40
CA ALA A 90 -0.83 2.30 -6.42
C ALA A 90 -1.70 1.32 -5.61
N ALA A 91 -2.11 1.70 -4.40
CA ALA A 91 -3.00 0.89 -3.58
C ALA A 91 -4.37 0.68 -4.25
N VAL A 92 -4.92 1.70 -4.92
CA VAL A 92 -6.17 1.54 -5.67
C VAL A 92 -6.02 0.51 -6.81
N ARG A 93 -4.88 0.51 -7.51
CA ARG A 93 -4.63 -0.50 -8.55
C ARG A 93 -4.49 -1.91 -7.98
N ASP A 94 -3.89 -2.05 -6.80
CA ASP A 94 -3.79 -3.33 -6.12
C ASP A 94 -5.14 -3.85 -5.63
N MET A 95 -6.08 -2.95 -5.31
CA MET A 95 -7.45 -3.32 -4.95
C MET A 95 -8.28 -3.78 -6.14
N MET A 96 -7.97 -3.34 -7.36
CA MET A 96 -8.86 -3.54 -8.52
C MET A 96 -8.46 -4.76 -9.36
N PRO A 97 -9.42 -5.35 -10.10
CA PRO A 97 -9.11 -6.34 -11.13
C PRO A 97 -8.02 -5.84 -12.08
N LYS A 98 -7.07 -6.72 -12.44
CA LYS A 98 -5.91 -6.34 -13.29
C LYS A 98 -6.30 -5.81 -14.67
N ASN A 99 -7.51 -6.10 -15.15
CA ASN A 99 -8.05 -5.61 -16.42
C ASN A 99 -8.85 -4.29 -16.30
N THR A 100 -8.91 -3.68 -15.11
CA THR A 100 -9.58 -2.39 -14.92
C THR A 100 -8.80 -1.29 -15.64
N SER A 101 -9.51 -0.53 -16.49
CA SER A 101 -8.95 0.66 -17.14
C SER A 101 -8.96 1.85 -16.18
N PHE A 102 -7.88 2.65 -16.18
CA PHE A 102 -7.72 3.80 -15.30
C PHE A 102 -7.41 5.08 -16.07
N SER A 103 -8.04 6.17 -15.65
CA SER A 103 -7.71 7.54 -16.03
C SER A 103 -7.33 8.32 -14.77
N VAL A 104 -6.06 8.67 -14.62
CA VAL A 104 -5.54 9.33 -13.41
C VAL A 104 -5.07 10.73 -13.78
N LYS A 105 -5.58 11.76 -13.08
CA LYS A 105 -5.25 13.16 -13.35
C LYS A 105 -4.92 13.90 -12.07
N ASP A 106 -3.84 14.68 -12.10
CA ASP A 106 -3.53 15.64 -11.05
C ASP A 106 -4.58 16.76 -11.04
N ALA A 107 -5.36 16.80 -9.96
CA ALA A 107 -6.45 17.75 -9.77
C ALA A 107 -5.97 19.15 -9.36
N ALA A 108 -4.71 19.30 -8.92
CA ALA A 108 -4.17 20.56 -8.44
C ALA A 108 -3.36 21.30 -9.50
N GLN A 109 -2.38 20.63 -10.11
CA GLN A 109 -1.35 21.30 -10.92
C GLN A 109 -1.16 20.70 -12.32
N SER A 110 -1.99 19.74 -12.73
CA SER A 110 -1.89 19.06 -14.03
C SER A 110 -0.52 18.41 -14.31
N ARG A 111 0.17 17.94 -13.27
CA ARG A 111 1.47 17.23 -13.39
C ARG A 111 1.26 15.80 -13.86
N MET A 112 2.33 15.20 -14.39
CA MET A 112 2.35 13.77 -14.71
C MET A 112 2.39 12.91 -13.44
N VAL A 113 1.49 11.93 -13.37
CA VAL A 113 1.41 10.95 -12.28
C VAL A 113 2.27 9.74 -12.65
N LEU A 114 3.53 9.74 -12.19
CA LEU A 114 4.50 8.69 -12.51
C LEU A 114 4.67 7.68 -11.37
N VAL A 115 5.07 8.16 -10.19
CA VAL A 115 5.24 7.31 -9.00
C VAL A 115 3.94 7.28 -8.23
N GLU A 116 3.01 6.40 -8.64
CA GLU A 116 1.62 6.36 -8.19
C GLU A 116 1.43 6.28 -6.66
N SER A 117 2.35 5.66 -5.94
CA SER A 117 2.34 5.63 -4.46
C SER A 117 2.52 7.00 -3.79
N ASN A 118 3.02 8.01 -4.51
CA ASN A 118 3.20 9.37 -4.02
C ASN A 118 1.96 10.25 -4.21
N TRP A 119 0.89 9.71 -4.80
CA TRP A 119 -0.32 10.44 -5.15
C TRP A 119 -1.52 9.90 -4.38
N GLN A 120 -2.25 10.80 -3.72
CA GLN A 120 -3.44 10.52 -2.94
C GLN A 120 -4.70 10.84 -3.75
N VAL A 121 -5.70 9.96 -3.69
CA VAL A 121 -6.99 10.16 -4.36
C VAL A 121 -7.85 11.17 -3.59
N CYS A 122 -8.31 12.21 -4.30
CA CYS A 122 -9.26 13.20 -3.82
C CYS A 122 -10.68 12.94 -4.34
N SER A 123 -10.80 12.50 -5.59
CA SER A 123 -12.07 12.17 -6.22
C SER A 123 -11.97 10.88 -7.02
N GLN A 124 -13.08 10.14 -7.07
CA GLN A 124 -13.19 8.88 -7.78
C GLN A 124 -14.44 8.86 -8.65
N GLY A 125 -14.34 8.21 -9.80
CA GLY A 125 -15.43 7.85 -10.68
C GLY A 125 -15.25 6.39 -11.11
N PRO A 126 -16.27 5.53 -11.00
CA PRO A 126 -17.59 5.75 -10.41
C PRO A 126 -17.54 6.10 -8.91
N ALA A 127 -18.66 6.57 -8.36
CA ALA A 127 -18.79 6.80 -6.92
C ALA A 127 -18.74 5.48 -6.15
N ALA A 128 -18.28 5.54 -4.89
CA ALA A 128 -18.25 4.36 -4.02
C ALA A 128 -19.64 3.69 -3.95
N GLY A 129 -19.66 2.36 -3.96
CA GLY A 129 -20.88 1.54 -4.00
C GLY A 129 -21.50 1.35 -5.39
N THR A 130 -21.03 2.07 -6.43
CA THR A 130 -21.53 1.90 -7.80
C THR A 130 -21.05 0.57 -8.39
N ALA A 131 -21.90 -0.14 -9.12
CA ALA A 131 -21.53 -1.39 -9.79
C ALA A 131 -20.38 -1.19 -10.80
N LEU A 132 -19.40 -2.08 -10.76
CA LEU A 132 -18.28 -2.16 -11.71
C LEU A 132 -18.66 -3.08 -12.88
N ASN A 133 -19.08 -2.49 -14.00
CA ASN A 133 -19.54 -3.22 -15.20
C ASN A 133 -18.52 -3.12 -16.36
N GLY A 134 -17.23 -2.96 -16.03
CA GLY A 134 -16.15 -2.82 -17.01
C GLY A 134 -15.89 -1.40 -17.51
N GLN A 135 -16.63 -0.39 -17.01
CA GLN A 135 -16.32 1.01 -17.29
C GLN A 135 -14.96 1.44 -16.71
N PRO A 136 -14.27 2.42 -17.33
CA PRO A 136 -13.01 2.93 -16.81
C PRO A 136 -13.18 3.64 -15.46
N VAL A 137 -12.22 3.46 -14.57
CA VAL A 137 -12.11 4.17 -13.29
C VAL A 137 -11.35 5.47 -13.51
N THR A 138 -11.93 6.60 -13.09
CA THR A 138 -11.29 7.92 -13.13
C THR A 138 -10.91 8.35 -11.72
N LEU A 139 -9.67 8.79 -11.54
CA LEU A 139 -9.15 9.28 -10.26
C LEU A 139 -8.62 10.70 -10.41
N GLY A 140 -9.16 11.63 -9.62
CA GLY A 140 -8.56 12.93 -9.40
C GLY A 140 -7.64 12.85 -8.19
N VAL A 141 -6.36 13.18 -8.38
CA VAL A 141 -5.31 12.93 -7.39
C VAL A 141 -4.48 14.17 -7.12
N VAL A 142 -3.84 14.23 -5.96
CA VAL A 142 -2.84 15.24 -5.59
C VAL A 142 -1.64 14.54 -4.96
N LYS A 143 -0.50 15.21 -4.76
CA LYS A 143 0.59 14.57 -4.01
C LYS A 143 0.22 14.45 -2.54
N PHE A 144 0.70 13.41 -1.88
CA PHE A 144 0.58 13.33 -0.41
C PHE A 144 1.15 14.59 0.25
N GLY A 145 0.37 15.18 1.15
CA GLY A 145 0.70 16.45 1.82
C GLY A 145 0.08 17.69 1.16
N GLU A 146 -0.48 17.57 -0.04
CA GLU A 146 -1.27 18.63 -0.67
C GLU A 146 -2.76 18.52 -0.29
N ALA A 147 -3.46 19.64 -0.29
CA ALA A 147 -4.90 19.68 -0.02
C ALA A 147 -5.71 19.22 -1.24
N CYS A 148 -6.76 18.45 -1.00
CA CYS A 148 -7.74 18.13 -2.03
C CYS A 148 -8.61 19.36 -2.34
N PRO A 149 -8.85 19.67 -3.62
CA PRO A 149 -9.74 20.74 -4.04
C PRO A 149 -11.22 20.41 -3.81
#